data_AF-A0A9P7B1I3-F1
#
_entry.id   AF-A0A9P7B1I3-F1
#
_cell.length_a   1.000
_cell.length_b   1.000
_cell.length_c   1.000
_cell.angle_alpha   90.00
_cell.angle_beta   90.00
_cell.angle_gamma   90.00
#
_symmetry.space_group_name_H-M   'P 1'
#
loop_
_entity.id
_entity.type
_entity.pdbx_description
1 polymer ?
#
loop_
_entity_poly.entity_id
_entity_poly.type
_entity_poly.pdbx_seq_one_letter_code
_entity_poly.pdbx_strand_id
1 'polypeptide(L)'
;MSAPWEADDPLLDEDEDQQDASDVGADDPLCPFCDRPLPSNLLPQLQHDHDHLMNLPEAVFKPSLYQQQHVNLPVQQTALFCRRHKLQRTVYDQGVAAGYPTTYDFDKLDK
;
A
#
# COMPACT_ATOMS: atom_id res chain seq x y z
N MET A 1 24.63 -49.60 8.19
CA MET A 1 25.05 -48.53 7.26
C MET A 1 23.79 -47.80 6.86
N SER A 2 23.49 -46.69 7.54
CA SER A 2 22.31 -45.85 7.29
C SER A 2 22.82 -44.42 7.06
N ALA A 3 22.22 -43.72 6.10
CA ALA A 3 22.75 -42.47 5.56
C ALA A 3 22.60 -41.29 6.55
N PRO A 4 23.64 -40.44 6.72
CA PRO A 4 23.66 -39.35 7.69
C PRO A 4 23.22 -37.99 7.07
N TRP A 5 21.97 -37.89 6.61
CA TRP A 5 21.46 -36.62 6.07
C TRP A 5 20.19 -36.10 6.75
N GLU A 6 19.87 -36.59 7.96
CA GLU A 6 18.96 -35.87 8.86
C GLU A 6 19.69 -34.64 9.44
N ALA A 7 19.94 -33.66 8.58
CA ALA A 7 20.03 -32.28 8.99
C ALA A 7 18.59 -31.76 8.94
N ASP A 8 17.97 -31.72 10.12
CA ASP A 8 16.91 -30.78 10.44
C ASP A 8 17.43 -29.41 9.97
N ASP A 9 16.90 -28.92 8.86
CA ASP A 9 17.19 -27.59 8.32
C ASP A 9 16.05 -26.68 8.80
N PRO A 10 16.25 -25.88 9.86
CA PRO A 10 15.25 -24.94 10.35
C PRO A 10 15.35 -23.63 9.57
N LEU A 11 15.56 -23.69 8.26
CA LEU A 11 15.40 -22.56 7.37
C LEU A 11 14.13 -22.79 6.58
N LEU A 12 13.07 -22.11 7.03
CA LEU A 12 11.93 -21.54 6.30
C LEU A 12 10.70 -21.52 7.24
N ASP A 13 10.86 -20.99 8.46
CA ASP A 13 9.75 -20.29 9.13
C ASP A 13 9.53 -18.97 8.37
N GLU A 14 9.02 -19.07 7.14
CA GLU A 14 8.53 -17.93 6.35
C GLU A 14 7.15 -17.52 6.85
N ASP A 15 7.04 -17.19 8.14
CA ASP A 15 5.88 -16.51 8.73
C ASP A 15 6.25 -15.04 9.03
N GLU A 16 6.90 -14.37 8.08
CA GLU A 16 7.27 -12.94 8.20
C GLU A 16 6.36 -11.99 7.40
N ASP A 17 5.13 -12.41 7.06
CA ASP A 17 4.11 -11.58 6.39
C ASP A 17 2.86 -11.33 7.25
N GLN A 18 3.02 -11.29 8.58
CA GLN A 18 1.96 -10.89 9.50
C GLN A 18 2.45 -9.90 10.55
N GLN A 19 3.12 -8.82 10.12
CA GLN A 19 3.10 -7.60 10.94
C GLN A 19 1.71 -6.98 10.84
N ASP A 20 0.92 -7.42 11.82
CA ASP A 20 -0.40 -6.98 12.18
C ASP A 20 -0.56 -5.46 12.07
N ALA A 21 -1.62 -5.10 11.35
CA ALA A 21 -2.06 -3.75 11.07
C ALA A 21 -2.69 -3.06 12.30
N SER A 22 -2.05 -3.17 13.47
CA SER A 22 -2.64 -2.70 14.74
C SER A 22 -2.41 -1.23 15.07
N ASP A 23 -1.57 -0.50 14.33
CA ASP A 23 -1.21 0.88 14.68
C ASP A 23 -1.08 1.80 13.47
N VAL A 24 -2.07 1.76 12.57
CA VAL A 24 -2.20 2.77 11.51
C VAL A 24 -3.66 3.19 11.44
N GLY A 25 -3.97 4.31 12.11
CA GLY A 25 -5.21 5.08 12.02
C GLY A 25 -6.50 4.24 11.98
N ALA A 26 -7.09 3.98 13.14
CA ALA A 26 -8.44 3.40 13.23
C ALA A 26 -9.52 4.22 12.46
N ASP A 27 -9.16 5.44 12.02
CA ASP A 27 -9.99 6.39 11.29
C ASP A 27 -9.60 6.56 9.81
N ASP A 28 -8.60 5.83 9.28
CA ASP A 28 -8.24 5.96 7.86
C ASP A 28 -9.38 5.45 6.96
N PRO A 29 -9.80 6.23 5.95
CA PRO A 29 -10.88 5.83 5.07
C PRO A 29 -10.48 4.59 4.26
N LEU A 30 -11.46 3.74 3.95
CA LEU A 30 -11.22 2.60 3.06
C LEU A 30 -11.06 3.07 1.61
N CYS A 31 -10.06 2.52 0.92
CA CYS A 31 -9.82 2.73 -0.50
C CYS A 31 -11.03 2.24 -1.31
N PRO A 32 -11.63 3.09 -2.18
CA PRO A 32 -12.84 2.76 -2.92
C PRO A 32 -12.68 1.64 -3.95
N PHE A 33 -11.45 1.17 -4.21
CA PHE A 33 -11.14 0.20 -5.25
C PHE A 33 -10.62 -1.16 -4.73
N CYS A 34 -10.13 -1.23 -3.49
CA CYS A 34 -9.55 -2.46 -2.94
C CYS A 34 -9.88 -2.72 -1.48
N ASP A 35 -10.73 -1.88 -0.88
CA ASP A 35 -11.25 -2.00 0.49
C ASP A 35 -10.17 -2.07 1.58
N ARG A 36 -8.94 -1.62 1.27
CA ARG A 36 -7.83 -1.49 2.22
C ARG A 36 -7.73 -0.05 2.75
N PRO A 37 -7.12 0.19 3.92
CA PRO A 37 -6.91 1.55 4.43
C PRO A 37 -6.16 2.42 3.42
N LEU A 38 -6.75 3.59 3.15
CA LEU A 38 -6.21 4.64 2.31
C LEU A 38 -5.65 5.73 3.23
N PRO A 39 -4.35 6.06 3.14
CA PRO A 39 -3.77 7.06 4.02
C PRO A 39 -4.43 8.42 3.80
N SER A 40 -4.83 9.08 4.88
CA SER A 40 -5.51 10.39 4.84
C SER A 40 -4.66 11.52 4.21
N ASN A 41 -3.34 11.34 4.16
CA ASN A 41 -2.34 12.29 3.64
C ASN A 41 -1.79 11.88 2.26
N LEU A 42 -2.65 11.59 1.27
CA LEU A 42 -2.19 11.16 -0.06
C LEU A 42 -1.17 12.12 -0.68
N LEU A 43 -0.13 11.55 -1.28
CA LEU A 43 0.82 12.31 -2.09
C LEU A 43 0.09 12.99 -3.26
N PRO A 44 0.52 14.19 -3.71
CA PRO A 44 -0.22 14.97 -4.72
C PRO A 44 -0.52 14.20 -6.02
N GLN A 45 0.42 13.42 -6.52
CA GLN A 45 0.21 12.58 -7.70
C GLN A 45 -0.81 11.46 -7.44
N LEU A 46 -0.81 10.91 -6.24
CA LEU A 46 -1.69 9.82 -5.86
C LEU A 46 -3.13 10.32 -5.63
N GLN A 47 -3.27 11.52 -5.07
CA GLN A 47 -4.54 12.24 -5.02
C GLN A 47 -5.08 12.50 -6.44
N HIS A 48 -4.23 12.95 -7.36
CA HIS A 48 -4.63 13.16 -8.76
C HIS A 48 -5.09 11.86 -9.42
N ASP A 49 -4.36 10.76 -9.23
CA ASP A 49 -4.74 9.45 -9.76
C ASP A 49 -6.07 8.96 -9.17
N HIS A 50 -6.28 9.16 -7.86
CA HIS A 50 -7.55 8.85 -7.19
C HIS A 50 -8.71 9.60 -7.83
N ASP A 51 -8.60 10.92 -7.94
CA ASP A 51 -9.66 11.76 -8.48
C ASP A 51 -9.91 11.45 -9.96
N HIS A 52 -8.86 11.15 -10.73
CA HIS A 52 -9.01 10.71 -12.12
C HIS A 52 -9.80 9.40 -12.22
N LEU A 53 -9.44 8.38 -11.43
CA LEU A 53 -10.14 7.09 -11.43
C LEU A 53 -11.61 7.23 -11.00
N MET A 54 -11.90 8.06 -9.99
CA MET A 54 -13.26 8.32 -9.52
C MET A 54 -14.15 9.01 -10.57
N ASN A 55 -13.55 9.72 -11.53
CA ASN A 55 -14.26 10.46 -12.58
C ASN A 55 -14.30 9.73 -13.93
N LEU A 56 -13.80 8.49 -14.02
CA LEU A 56 -13.87 7.71 -15.25
C LEU A 56 -15.35 7.41 -15.61
N PRO A 57 -15.72 7.43 -16.90
CA PRO A 57 -17.09 7.12 -17.32
C PRO A 57 -17.47 5.66 -17.04
N GLU A 58 -16.47 4.77 -16.93
CA GLU A 58 -16.67 3.36 -16.57
C GLU A 58 -16.84 3.14 -15.05
N ALA A 59 -16.62 4.17 -14.23
CA ALA A 59 -16.68 4.06 -12.78
C ALA A 59 -18.14 3.85 -12.34
N VAL A 60 -18.45 2.64 -11.89
CA VAL A 60 -19.77 2.31 -11.34
C VAL A 60 -19.70 2.29 -9.83
N PHE A 61 -20.34 3.27 -9.18
CA PHE A 61 -20.52 3.28 -7.74
C PHE A 61 -21.42 2.13 -7.31
N LYS A 62 -20.86 1.24 -6.48
CA LYS A 62 -21.55 0.07 -5.92
C LYS A 62 -21.38 0.06 -4.41
N PRO A 63 -22.10 0.94 -3.70
CA PRO A 63 -22.05 0.99 -2.25
C PRO A 63 -22.38 -0.38 -1.66
N SER A 64 -21.57 -0.82 -0.70
CA SER A 64 -21.84 -2.01 0.11
C SER A 64 -22.23 -1.60 1.53
N LEU A 65 -22.71 -2.56 2.34
CA LEU A 65 -22.97 -2.32 3.77
C LEU A 65 -21.71 -1.89 4.54
N TYR A 66 -20.52 -2.24 4.03
CA TYR A 66 -19.24 -1.96 4.66
C TYR A 66 -18.57 -0.71 4.11
N GLN A 67 -18.87 -0.31 2.86
CA GLN A 67 -18.22 0.81 2.21
C GLN A 67 -19.16 1.51 1.23
N GLN A 68 -19.57 2.72 1.60
CA GLN A 68 -20.49 3.52 0.78
C GLN A 68 -19.84 4.11 -0.48
N GLN A 69 -18.51 4.19 -0.50
CA GLN A 69 -17.75 4.79 -1.60
C GLN A 69 -17.15 3.74 -2.55
N HIS A 70 -17.53 2.47 -2.45
CA HIS A 70 -16.95 1.43 -3.29
C HIS A 70 -17.27 1.67 -4.78
N VAL A 71 -16.23 1.63 -5.61
CA VAL A 71 -16.28 1.87 -7.06
C VAL A 71 -15.76 0.64 -7.78
N ASN A 72 -16.58 0.13 -8.70
CA ASN A 72 -16.21 -0.98 -9.55
C ASN A 72 -15.58 -0.45 -10.84
N LEU A 73 -14.29 -0.71 -10.99
CA LEU A 73 -13.50 -0.47 -12.21
C LEU A 73 -12.67 -1.72 -12.55
N PRO A 74 -12.27 -1.91 -13.81
CA PRO A 74 -11.34 -2.97 -14.18
C PRO A 74 -10.06 -2.92 -13.34
N VAL A 75 -9.62 -4.07 -12.83
CA VAL A 75 -8.42 -4.17 -11.97
C VAL A 75 -7.19 -3.56 -12.64
N GLN A 76 -7.06 -3.66 -13.97
CA GLN A 76 -5.95 -3.08 -14.72
C GLN A 76 -5.86 -1.55 -14.56
N GLN A 77 -7.00 -0.89 -14.38
CA GLN A 77 -7.05 0.57 -14.19
C GLN A 77 -6.68 0.96 -12.76
N THR A 78 -7.10 0.17 -11.76
CA THR A 78 -6.95 0.52 -10.34
C THR A 78 -5.70 -0.08 -9.69
N ALA A 79 -5.13 -1.16 -10.23
CA ALA A 79 -4.04 -1.90 -9.60
C ALA A 79 -2.79 -1.05 -9.33
N LEU A 80 -2.45 -0.14 -10.26
CA LEU A 80 -1.31 0.74 -10.09
C LEU A 80 -1.54 1.72 -8.92
N PHE A 81 -2.71 2.35 -8.86
CA PHE A 81 -3.10 3.20 -7.75
C PHE A 81 -3.10 2.42 -6.42
N CYS A 82 -3.72 1.24 -6.40
CA CYS A 82 -3.81 0.37 -5.22
C CYS A 82 -2.42 0.00 -4.67
N ARG A 83 -1.48 -0.31 -5.57
CA ARG A 83 -0.09 -0.58 -5.20
C ARG A 83 0.60 0.65 -4.63
N ARG A 84 0.40 1.83 -5.23
CA ARG A 84 1.06 3.07 -4.80
C ARG A 84 0.57 3.55 -3.43
N HIS A 85 -0.72 3.51 -3.12
CA HIS A 85 -1.18 3.92 -1.78
C HIS A 85 -0.75 2.93 -0.69
N LYS A 86 -0.67 1.63 -1.01
CA LYS A 86 -0.05 0.65 -0.11
C LYS A 86 1.39 1.05 0.20
N LEU A 87 2.20 1.34 -0.83
CA LEU A 87 3.60 1.73 -0.65
C LEU A 87 3.76 3.07 0.08
N GLN A 88 2.86 4.03 -0.14
CA GLN A 88 2.88 5.26 0.65
C GLN A 88 2.76 4.93 2.14
N ARG A 89 1.72 4.17 2.50
CA ARG A 89 1.45 3.80 3.89
C ARG A 89 2.56 2.95 4.52
N THR A 90 3.08 1.95 3.79
CA THR A 90 4.00 0.96 4.35
C THR A 90 5.47 1.33 4.21
N VAL A 91 5.83 2.30 3.37
CA VAL A 91 7.23 2.65 3.10
C VAL A 91 7.46 4.15 3.24
N TYR A 92 6.70 4.97 2.52
CA TYR A 92 6.91 6.42 2.51
C TYR A 92 6.65 7.03 3.88
N ASP A 93 5.48 6.78 4.47
CA ASP A 93 5.08 7.37 5.75
C ASP A 93 5.99 6.89 6.88
N GLN A 94 6.39 5.61 6.87
CA GLN A 94 7.40 5.07 7.80
C GLN A 94 8.77 5.74 7.62
N GLY A 95 9.20 5.96 6.36
CA GLY A 95 10.43 6.67 6.06
C GLY A 95 10.42 8.11 6.56
N VAL A 96 9.32 8.83 6.36
CA VAL A 96 9.14 10.19 6.89
C VAL A 96 9.18 10.19 8.42
N ALA A 97 8.50 9.25 9.07
CA ALA A 97 8.51 9.12 10.53
C ALA A 97 9.92 8.80 11.08
N ALA A 98 10.73 8.04 10.34
CA ALA A 98 12.12 7.73 10.67
C ALA A 98 13.11 8.86 10.28
N GLY A 99 12.64 9.98 9.72
CA GLY A 99 13.46 11.13 9.36
C GLY A 99 14.21 11.01 8.03
N TYR A 100 13.83 10.07 7.16
CA TYR A 100 14.39 9.98 5.82
C TYR A 100 14.00 11.22 4.98
N PRO A 101 14.93 11.74 4.17
CA PRO A 101 14.63 12.88 3.30
C PRO A 101 13.64 12.49 2.20
N THR A 102 12.63 13.32 1.99
CA THR A 102 11.64 13.18 0.91
C THR A 102 12.08 13.86 -0.39
N THR A 103 13.10 14.70 -0.31
CA THR A 103 13.70 15.42 -1.44
C THR A 103 15.20 15.30 -1.37
N TYR A 104 15.82 14.99 -2.50
CA TYR A 104 17.26 14.90 -2.62
C TYR A 104 17.80 16.07 -3.43
N ASP A 105 18.81 16.75 -2.90
CA ASP A 105 19.51 17.84 -3.57
C ASP A 105 20.83 17.30 -4.14
N PHE A 106 20.81 16.95 -5.43
CA PHE A 106 21.98 16.38 -6.10
C PHE A 106 23.12 17.39 -6.25
N ASP A 107 22.86 18.70 -6.15
CA ASP A 107 23.90 19.72 -6.24
C ASP A 107 24.75 19.81 -4.96
N LYS A 108 24.26 19.22 -3.86
CA LYS A 108 24.95 19.12 -2.57
C LYS A 108 25.68 17.80 -2.35
N LEU A 109 25.70 16.92 -3.36
CA LEU A 109 26.56 15.75 -3.32
C LEU A 109 28.01 16.17 -3.52
N ASP A 110 28.89 15.73 -2.62
CA ASP A 110 30.33 15.77 -2.87
C ASP A 110 30.64 15.02 -4.18
N LYS A 111 31.42 15.66 -5.05
CA LYS A 111 31.81 15.14 -6.37
C LYS A 111 33.00 14.20 -6.29
#